data_AF-A0A8E0V5F4-F1
#
_entry.id   AF-A0A8E0V5F4-F1
#
_cell.length_a   1.000
_cell.length_b   1.000
_cell.length_c   1.000
_cell.angle_alpha   90.00
_cell.angle_beta   90.00
_cell.angle_gamma   90.00
#
_symmetry.space_group_name_H-M   'P 1'
#
loop_
_entity.id
_entity.type
_entity.pdbx_description
1 polymer ?
#
loop_
_entity_poly.entity_id
_entity_poly.type
_entity_poly.pdbx_seq_one_letter_code
_entity_poly.pdbx_strand_id
1 'polypeptide(L)'
;MAKASQVLILENEFYIIKAPNGKVLEVKNFNTENGAAIQLWSYAGHPWQQWQFVDAGGGRWRICNRFTGKMIDLALGGVVEGTWLHQWSRTSGMSQCWELEPTRNGRTRIRNALADKYIDLVGMNTANGAQAQIWNFVSGGNQEWTLERIDPDAVQTGKRPEEARDPQPTASQRKHQNDLVRKLNNAGKGRAGRKA
;
A
#
# COMPACT_ATOMS: atom_id res chain seq x y z
N MET A 1 7.69 25.54 -19.60
CA MET A 1 6.61 25.03 -18.73
C MET A 1 6.91 23.57 -18.42
N ALA A 2 7.22 23.22 -17.18
CA ALA A 2 7.44 21.82 -16.82
C ALA A 2 6.09 21.08 -16.86
N LYS A 3 5.99 20.01 -17.67
CA LYS A 3 4.86 19.08 -17.62
C LYS A 3 4.80 18.53 -16.19
N ALA A 4 3.68 18.72 -15.50
CA ALA A 4 3.43 17.98 -14.27
C ALA A 4 3.51 16.48 -14.62
N SER A 5 4.35 15.74 -13.89
CA SER A 5 4.46 14.29 -14.05
C SER A 5 3.15 13.67 -13.60
N GLN A 6 2.37 13.15 -14.56
CA GLN A 6 1.17 12.38 -14.23
C GLN A 6 1.60 11.07 -13.58
N VAL A 7 1.00 10.74 -12.43
CA VAL A 7 1.16 9.40 -11.86
C VAL A 7 0.54 8.42 -12.85
N LEU A 8 1.36 7.53 -13.40
CA LEU A 8 0.88 6.44 -14.22
C LEU A 8 0.25 5.39 -13.30
N ILE A 9 -1.07 5.36 -13.30
CA ILE A 9 -1.84 4.29 -12.66
C ILE A 9 -1.85 3.10 -13.60
N LEU A 10 -1.37 1.97 -13.09
CA LEU A 10 -1.38 0.69 -13.79
C LEU A 10 -2.56 -0.12 -13.28
N GLU A 11 -3.27 -0.72 -14.22
CA GLU A 11 -4.34 -1.65 -13.89
C GLU A 11 -3.79 -2.85 -13.12
N ASN A 12 -4.60 -3.42 -12.24
CA ASN A 12 -4.27 -4.56 -11.39
C ASN A 12 -3.20 -4.33 -10.30
N GLU A 13 -2.56 -3.16 -10.25
CA GLU A 13 -1.61 -2.80 -9.20
C GLU A 13 -2.29 -2.22 -7.95
N PHE A 14 -1.58 -2.30 -6.82
CA PHE A 14 -2.02 -1.72 -5.55
C PHE A 14 -1.18 -0.50 -5.19
N TYR A 15 -1.83 0.46 -4.54
CA TYR A 15 -1.25 1.74 -4.17
C TYR A 15 -1.62 2.09 -2.73
N ILE A 16 -0.81 2.93 -2.10
CA ILE A 16 -1.20 3.68 -0.91
C ILE A 16 -1.50 5.13 -1.30
N ILE A 17 -2.51 5.72 -0.65
CA ILE A 17 -2.85 7.14 -0.79
C ILE A 17 -2.23 7.85 0.41
N LYS A 18 -1.00 8.34 0.24
CA LYS A 18 -0.13 8.84 1.30
C LYS A 18 -0.25 10.36 1.46
N ALA A 19 -0.54 10.81 2.68
CA ALA A 19 -0.48 12.22 3.07
C ALA A 19 0.97 12.71 3.18
N PRO A 20 1.23 14.04 3.19
CA PRO A 20 2.59 14.59 3.25
C PRO A 20 3.41 14.15 4.48
N ASN A 21 2.76 13.76 5.57
CA ASN A 21 3.43 13.28 6.78
C ASN A 21 3.71 11.75 6.78
N GLY A 22 3.50 11.08 5.65
CA GLY A 22 3.79 9.65 5.48
C GLY A 22 2.67 8.70 5.92
N LYS A 23 1.60 9.21 6.55
CA LYS A 23 0.40 8.43 6.87
C LYS A 23 -0.44 8.17 5.62
N VAL A 24 -1.36 7.21 5.68
CA VAL A 24 -2.13 6.75 4.52
C VAL A 24 -3.61 6.70 4.82
N LEU A 25 -4.44 6.84 3.77
CA LEU A 25 -5.86 6.55 3.87
C LEU A 25 -6.09 5.05 4.05
N GLU A 26 -7.00 4.71 4.96
CA GLU A 26 -7.39 3.35 5.26
C GLU A 26 -8.88 3.22 5.55
N VAL A 27 -9.39 1.98 5.45
CA VAL A 27 -10.70 1.63 6.03
C VAL A 27 -10.53 1.51 7.56
N LYS A 28 -11.29 2.32 8.30
CA LYS A 28 -11.22 2.38 9.75
C LYS A 28 -11.50 1.02 10.39
N ASN A 29 -10.64 0.64 11.33
CA ASN A 29 -10.79 -0.56 12.15
C ASN A 29 -11.03 -1.83 11.33
N PHE A 30 -10.38 -1.99 10.17
CA PHE A 30 -10.51 -3.19 9.30
C PHE A 30 -11.96 -3.61 9.02
N ASN A 31 -12.90 -2.67 9.13
CA ASN A 31 -14.32 -2.95 9.10
C ASN A 31 -14.71 -3.33 7.66
N THR A 32 -15.40 -4.45 7.47
CA THR A 32 -15.78 -4.98 6.15
C THR A 32 -17.13 -4.46 5.65
N GLU A 33 -17.86 -3.74 6.50
CA GLU A 33 -19.24 -3.32 6.25
C GLU A 33 -19.32 -2.07 5.39
N ASN A 34 -20.45 -1.96 4.68
CA ASN A 34 -20.86 -0.70 4.06
C ASN A 34 -21.02 0.37 5.12
N GLY A 35 -20.55 1.59 4.83
CA GLY A 35 -20.58 2.69 5.78
C GLY A 35 -19.35 2.78 6.68
N ALA A 36 -18.39 1.86 6.59
CA ALA A 36 -17.15 2.00 7.33
C ALA A 36 -16.39 3.27 6.88
N ALA A 37 -16.02 4.10 7.85
CA ALA A 37 -15.35 5.37 7.58
C ALA A 37 -13.97 5.19 6.94
N ILE A 38 -13.61 6.13 6.07
CA ILE A 38 -12.24 6.29 5.60
C ILE A 38 -11.50 7.27 6.53
N GLN A 39 -10.32 6.91 6.99
CA GLN A 39 -9.52 7.73 7.90
C GLN A 39 -8.05 7.73 7.51
N LEU A 40 -7.29 8.66 8.07
CA LEU A 40 -5.84 8.68 8.02
C LEU A 40 -5.24 7.86 9.16
N TRP A 41 -4.23 7.05 8.85
CA TRP A 41 -3.50 6.28 9.86
C TRP A 41 -2.04 6.05 9.49
N SER A 42 -1.21 5.70 10.49
CA SER A 42 0.15 5.24 10.24
C SER A 42 0.13 4.00 9.34
N TYR A 43 0.95 4.01 8.29
CA TYR A 43 1.07 2.85 7.41
C TYR A 43 1.73 1.68 8.14
N ALA A 44 1.09 0.52 8.07
CA ALA A 44 1.52 -0.72 8.70
C ALA A 44 1.58 -1.89 7.69
N GLY A 45 1.38 -1.62 6.40
CA GLY A 45 1.44 -2.65 5.36
C GLY A 45 0.19 -3.52 5.26
N HIS A 46 -0.91 -3.12 5.91
CA HIS A 46 -2.12 -3.94 5.92
C HIS A 46 -2.96 -3.77 4.64
N PRO A 47 -3.69 -4.82 4.19
CA PRO A 47 -4.50 -4.76 2.98
C PRO A 47 -5.59 -3.67 3.01
N TRP A 48 -6.15 -3.32 4.18
CA TRP A 48 -7.17 -2.27 4.28
C TRP A 48 -6.62 -0.85 4.12
N GLN A 49 -5.30 -0.70 4.00
CA GLN A 49 -4.59 0.55 3.71
C GLN A 49 -4.16 0.65 2.24
N GLN A 50 -4.50 -0.37 1.43
CA GLN A 50 -4.05 -0.51 0.05
C GLN A 50 -5.25 -0.46 -0.90
N TRP A 51 -5.04 0.21 -2.02
CA TRP A 51 -6.10 0.60 -2.93
C TRP A 51 -5.72 0.23 -4.36
N GLN A 52 -6.69 -0.31 -5.09
CA GLN A 52 -6.62 -0.50 -6.53
C GLN A 52 -7.45 0.57 -7.20
N PHE A 53 -6.92 1.17 -8.26
CA PHE A 53 -7.65 2.12 -9.09
C PHE A 53 -8.25 1.36 -10.28
N VAL A 54 -9.57 1.24 -10.29
CA VAL A 54 -10.34 0.53 -11.31
C VAL A 54 -10.94 1.53 -12.27
N ASP A 55 -10.76 1.34 -13.58
CA ASP A 55 -11.30 2.26 -14.59
C ASP A 55 -12.83 2.42 -14.44
N ALA A 56 -13.28 3.67 -14.45
CA ALA A 56 -14.68 4.06 -14.43
C ALA A 56 -15.12 4.72 -15.76
N GLY A 57 -14.23 4.76 -16.75
CA GLY A 57 -14.44 5.39 -18.06
C GLY A 57 -14.28 6.91 -18.03
N GLY A 58 -13.89 7.49 -19.16
CA GLY A 58 -13.76 8.94 -19.31
C GLY A 58 -12.67 9.57 -18.44
N GLY A 59 -11.61 8.82 -18.13
CA GLY A 59 -10.50 9.29 -17.30
C GLY A 59 -10.77 9.27 -15.78
N ARG A 60 -11.89 8.65 -15.36
CA ARG A 60 -12.26 8.50 -13.95
C ARG A 60 -11.89 7.12 -13.41
N TRP A 61 -11.76 7.05 -12.10
CA TRP A 61 -11.41 5.85 -11.36
C TRP A 61 -12.42 5.57 -10.26
N ARG A 62 -12.66 4.29 -9.99
CA ARG A 62 -13.16 3.82 -8.68
C ARG A 62 -11.96 3.38 -7.85
N ILE A 63 -11.91 3.80 -6.59
CA ILE A 63 -10.81 3.48 -5.69
C ILE A 63 -11.24 2.31 -4.80
N CYS A 64 -10.82 1.11 -5.17
CA CYS A 64 -11.21 -0.15 -4.55
C CYS A 64 -10.26 -0.55 -3.44
N ASN A 65 -10.77 -0.84 -2.25
CA ASN A 65 -9.94 -1.36 -1.17
C ASN A 65 -9.50 -2.80 -1.45
N ARG A 66 -8.22 -3.11 -1.23
CA ARG A 66 -7.66 -4.46 -1.42
C ARG A 66 -8.28 -5.50 -0.49
N PHE A 67 -8.61 -5.12 0.74
CA PHE A 67 -9.14 -6.05 1.75
C PHE A 67 -10.61 -6.37 1.53
N THR A 68 -11.44 -5.36 1.25
CA THR A 68 -12.90 -5.50 1.26
C THR A 68 -13.53 -5.59 -0.13
N GLY A 69 -12.81 -5.21 -1.19
CA GLY A 69 -13.36 -5.08 -2.54
C GLY A 69 -14.38 -3.94 -2.70
N LYS A 70 -14.52 -3.08 -1.69
CA LYS A 70 -15.45 -1.94 -1.69
C LYS A 70 -14.77 -0.65 -2.13
N MET A 71 -15.57 0.31 -2.57
CA MET A 71 -15.10 1.57 -3.16
C MET A 71 -15.11 2.70 -2.14
N ILE A 72 -14.16 3.62 -2.22
CA ILE A 72 -14.30 4.95 -1.58
C ILE A 72 -15.51 5.66 -2.21
N ASP A 73 -16.46 6.05 -1.36
CA ASP A 73 -17.75 6.60 -1.74
C ASP A 73 -18.09 7.84 -0.88
N LEU A 74 -18.92 8.73 -1.42
CA LEU A 74 -19.50 9.84 -0.66
C LEU A 74 -20.68 9.33 0.16
N ALA A 75 -20.65 9.54 1.47
CA ALA A 75 -21.74 9.13 2.36
C ALA A 75 -23.08 9.71 1.87
N LEU A 76 -24.06 8.83 1.67
CA LEU A 76 -25.40 9.16 1.17
C LEU A 76 -25.41 9.90 -0.19
N GLY A 77 -24.32 9.86 -0.96
CA GLY A 77 -24.19 10.65 -2.19
C GLY A 77 -24.15 12.16 -1.98
N GLY A 78 -23.83 12.63 -0.77
CA GLY A 78 -23.77 14.06 -0.45
C GLY A 78 -22.72 14.80 -1.28
N VAL A 79 -23.00 16.05 -1.65
CA VAL A 79 -22.13 16.87 -2.52
C VAL A 79 -21.65 18.17 -1.86
N VAL A 80 -22.04 18.38 -0.60
CA VAL A 80 -21.68 19.57 0.19
C VAL A 80 -20.32 19.38 0.86
N GLU A 81 -19.66 20.49 1.16
CA GLU A 81 -18.44 20.47 1.98
C GLU A 81 -18.70 19.77 3.32
N GLY A 82 -17.74 18.94 3.73
CA GLY A 82 -17.87 18.13 4.94
C GLY A 82 -18.62 16.81 4.75
N THR A 83 -19.06 16.47 3.54
CA THR A 83 -19.60 15.13 3.28
C THR A 83 -18.52 14.09 3.56
N TRP A 84 -18.83 13.13 4.43
CA TRP A 84 -17.92 12.08 4.84
C TRP A 84 -17.57 11.11 3.71
N LEU A 85 -16.35 10.59 3.75
CA LEU A 85 -15.97 9.42 2.98
C LEU A 85 -16.20 8.15 3.78
N HIS A 86 -16.82 7.18 3.13
CA HIS A 86 -16.97 5.81 3.64
C HIS A 86 -16.60 4.81 2.53
N GLN A 87 -16.52 3.53 2.88
CA GLN A 87 -16.55 2.49 1.86
C GLN A 87 -17.98 2.04 1.59
N TRP A 88 -18.26 1.68 0.34
CA TRP A 88 -19.52 1.06 -0.04
C TRP A 88 -19.32 0.06 -1.18
N SER A 89 -20.17 -0.95 -1.25
CA SER A 89 -20.23 -1.86 -2.40
C SER A 89 -20.35 -1.07 -3.71
N ARG A 90 -19.77 -1.61 -4.80
CA ARG A 90 -19.75 -0.92 -6.09
C ARG A 90 -21.18 -0.56 -6.55
N THR A 91 -21.35 0.68 -6.98
CA THR A 91 -22.57 1.17 -7.64
C THR A 91 -22.23 1.78 -9.02
N SER A 92 -23.27 2.06 -9.81
CA SER A 92 -23.15 2.85 -11.05
C SER A 92 -23.06 4.35 -10.79
N GLY A 93 -23.23 4.81 -9.54
CA GLY A 93 -23.28 6.23 -9.19
C GLY A 93 -21.94 6.95 -9.31
N MET A 94 -22.01 8.25 -9.59
CA MET A 94 -20.83 9.12 -9.70
C MET A 94 -20.20 9.45 -8.33
N SER A 95 -20.89 9.16 -7.21
CA SER A 95 -20.34 9.29 -5.85
C SER A 95 -19.09 8.44 -5.62
N GLN A 96 -18.91 7.36 -6.39
CA GLN A 96 -17.73 6.48 -6.34
C GLN A 96 -16.69 6.77 -7.43
N CYS A 97 -16.90 7.80 -8.26
CA CYS A 97 -16.04 8.11 -9.39
C CYS A 97 -15.13 9.29 -9.08
N TRP A 98 -13.84 9.12 -9.31
CA TRP A 98 -12.79 10.04 -8.90
C TRP A 98 -11.86 10.39 -10.07
N GLU A 99 -11.51 11.65 -10.19
CA GLU A 99 -10.53 12.18 -11.16
C GLU A 99 -9.22 12.49 -10.44
N LEU A 100 -8.11 12.11 -11.06
CA LEU A 100 -6.77 12.33 -10.52
C LEU A 100 -6.16 13.56 -11.18
N GLU A 101 -5.89 14.58 -10.37
CA GLU A 101 -5.32 15.85 -10.83
C GLU A 101 -3.88 16.01 -10.33
N PRO A 102 -2.88 15.85 -11.21
CA PRO A 102 -1.49 16.11 -10.85
C PRO A 102 -1.26 17.57 -10.47
N THR A 103 -0.44 17.80 -9.45
CA THR A 103 -0.03 19.13 -9.01
C THR A 103 1.41 19.42 -9.48
N ARG A 104 1.80 20.69 -9.49
CA ARG A 104 3.15 21.10 -9.94
C ARG A 104 4.29 20.56 -9.07
N ASN A 105 4.01 20.22 -7.82
CA ASN A 105 4.97 19.64 -6.86
C ASN A 105 5.02 18.10 -6.91
N GLY A 106 4.40 17.47 -7.92
CA GLY A 106 4.44 16.01 -8.11
C GLY A 106 3.47 15.22 -7.22
N ARG A 107 2.58 15.89 -6.48
CA ARG A 107 1.46 15.25 -5.76
C ARG A 107 0.23 15.15 -6.66
N THR A 108 -0.85 14.61 -6.11
CA THR A 108 -2.13 14.43 -6.79
C THR A 108 -3.26 14.91 -5.89
N ARG A 109 -4.20 15.67 -6.43
CA ARG A 109 -5.51 15.87 -5.80
C ARG A 109 -6.49 14.87 -6.37
N ILE A 110 -7.36 14.33 -5.53
CA ILE A 110 -8.35 13.31 -5.91
C ILE A 110 -9.72 13.97 -5.84
N ARG A 111 -10.29 14.33 -7.00
CA ARG A 111 -11.55 15.06 -7.11
C ARG A 111 -12.70 14.09 -7.35
N ASN A 112 -13.80 14.24 -6.64
CA ASN A 112 -15.01 13.48 -6.91
C ASN A 112 -15.75 14.02 -8.14
N ALA A 113 -16.14 13.14 -9.05
CA ALA A 113 -16.80 13.52 -10.30
C ALA A 113 -18.26 13.99 -10.12
N LEU A 114 -18.93 13.63 -9.01
CA LEU A 114 -20.28 14.09 -8.70
C LEU A 114 -20.27 15.46 -8.02
N ALA A 115 -19.39 15.65 -7.03
CA ALA A 115 -19.43 16.81 -6.14
C ALA A 115 -18.50 17.97 -6.53
N ASP A 116 -17.59 17.72 -7.49
CA ASP A 116 -16.52 18.65 -7.90
C ASP A 116 -15.66 19.13 -6.73
N LYS A 117 -15.38 18.22 -5.78
CA LYS A 117 -14.65 18.47 -4.52
C LYS A 117 -13.60 17.40 -4.27
N TYR A 118 -12.62 17.73 -3.45
CA TYR A 118 -11.42 16.92 -3.26
C TYR A 118 -11.47 16.12 -1.96
N ILE A 119 -10.86 14.94 -1.96
CA ILE A 119 -10.59 14.20 -0.72
C ILE A 119 -9.75 15.09 0.21
N ASP A 120 -10.28 15.32 1.40
CA ASP A 120 -9.81 16.27 2.39
C ASP A 120 -9.76 15.63 3.78
N LEU A 121 -8.80 16.06 4.60
CA LEU A 121 -8.75 15.73 6.03
C LEU A 121 -9.34 16.87 6.86
N VAL A 122 -10.34 16.54 7.68
CA VAL A 122 -11.07 17.48 8.54
C VAL A 122 -10.12 18.34 9.35
N GLY A 123 -10.30 19.66 9.28
CA GLY A 123 -9.56 20.61 10.08
C GLY A 123 -8.04 20.56 9.86
N MET A 124 -7.60 20.07 8.69
CA MET A 124 -6.19 19.83 8.37
C MET A 124 -5.50 18.88 9.37
N ASN A 125 -6.29 18.04 10.06
CA ASN A 125 -5.80 17.12 11.05
C ASN A 125 -5.01 15.99 10.38
N THR A 126 -3.75 15.83 10.78
CA THR A 126 -2.85 14.80 10.24
C THR A 126 -2.53 13.70 11.26
N ALA A 127 -3.25 13.66 12.39
CA ALA A 127 -3.13 12.60 13.38
C ALA A 127 -3.80 11.29 12.92
N ASN A 128 -3.44 10.20 13.59
CA ASN A 128 -4.14 8.93 13.41
C ASN A 128 -5.61 9.09 13.81
N GLY A 129 -6.51 8.60 12.96
CA GLY A 129 -7.95 8.67 13.17
C GLY A 129 -8.60 9.92 12.59
N ALA A 130 -7.83 10.81 11.94
CA ALA A 130 -8.40 11.93 11.21
C ALA A 130 -9.30 11.40 10.10
N GLN A 131 -10.59 11.72 10.17
CA GLN A 131 -11.58 11.23 9.22
C GLN A 131 -11.49 12.01 7.90
N ALA A 132 -11.66 11.30 6.79
CA ALA A 132 -11.67 11.91 5.46
C ALA A 132 -13.08 12.39 5.07
N GLN A 133 -13.13 13.53 4.39
CA GLN A 133 -14.33 14.17 3.86
C GLN A 133 -14.06 14.67 2.43
N ILE A 134 -15.04 15.34 1.84
CA ILE A 134 -14.81 16.21 0.68
C ILE A 134 -14.88 17.69 1.03
N TRP A 135 -14.05 18.48 0.38
CA TRP A 135 -14.04 19.93 0.52
C TRP A 135 -13.66 20.61 -0.80
N ASN A 136 -14.01 21.88 -0.97
CA ASN A 136 -13.44 22.67 -2.06
C ASN A 136 -11.91 22.74 -1.93
N PHE A 137 -11.22 23.01 -3.03
CA PHE A 137 -9.78 23.15 -2.95
C PHE A 137 -9.41 24.34 -2.06
N VAL A 138 -8.58 24.08 -1.05
CA VAL A 138 -7.94 25.10 -0.24
C VAL A 138 -6.43 24.85 -0.20
N SER A 139 -5.64 25.92 -0.31
CA SER A 139 -4.19 25.81 -0.22
C SER A 139 -3.78 25.46 1.22
N GLY A 140 -3.43 24.18 1.46
CA GLY A 140 -3.11 23.71 2.80
C GLY A 140 -2.42 22.35 2.88
N GLY A 141 -2.27 21.65 1.76
CA GLY A 141 -1.57 20.36 1.67
C GLY A 141 -2.34 19.15 2.23
N ASN A 142 -3.42 19.36 2.99
CA ASN A 142 -4.31 18.31 3.51
C ASN A 142 -5.23 17.68 2.43
N GLN A 143 -5.11 18.12 1.19
CA GLN A 143 -5.85 17.65 0.00
C GLN A 143 -4.92 17.15 -1.11
N GLU A 144 -3.61 17.13 -0.85
CA GLU A 144 -2.60 16.68 -1.82
C GLU A 144 -1.95 15.38 -1.34
N TRP A 145 -2.03 14.37 -2.19
CA TRP A 145 -1.67 13.00 -1.87
C TRP A 145 -0.54 12.52 -2.77
N THR A 146 0.34 11.68 -2.23
CA THR A 146 1.25 10.86 -3.03
C THR A 146 0.57 9.51 -3.26
N LEU A 147 0.42 9.14 -4.53
CA LEU A 147 -0.03 7.80 -4.93
C LEU A 147 1.20 6.94 -5.14
N GLU A 148 1.52 6.09 -4.18
CA GLU A 148 2.72 5.26 -4.19
C GLU A 148 2.33 3.81 -4.46
N ARG A 149 2.87 3.24 -5.54
CA ARG A 149 2.65 1.84 -5.90
C ARG A 149 3.29 0.93 -4.86
N ILE A 150 2.56 -0.09 -4.43
CA ILE A 150 3.09 -1.17 -3.60
C ILE A 150 3.62 -2.24 -4.53
N ASP A 151 4.94 -2.27 -4.70
CA ASP A 151 5.61 -3.37 -5.38
C ASP A 151 5.61 -4.61 -4.48
N PRO A 152 4.94 -5.71 -4.86
CA PRO A 152 4.97 -6.95 -4.08
C PRO A 152 6.40 -7.47 -3.89
N ASP A 153 7.30 -7.19 -4.84
CA ASP A 153 8.70 -7.59 -4.81
C ASP A 153 9.59 -6.69 -3.91
N ALA A 154 9.19 -5.43 -3.68
CA ALA A 154 9.95 -4.51 -2.82
C ALA A 154 9.84 -4.88 -1.32
N VAL A 155 8.78 -5.60 -0.93
CA VAL A 155 8.62 -6.09 0.45
C VAL A 155 9.57 -7.25 0.77
N GLN A 156 10.03 -8.00 -0.24
CA GLN A 156 11.05 -9.06 -0.04
C GLN A 156 12.47 -8.50 0.12
N THR A 157 12.77 -7.33 -0.45
CA THR A 157 14.10 -6.71 -0.31
C THR A 157 14.26 -5.89 0.97
N GLY A 158 13.16 -5.38 1.55
CA GLY A 158 13.17 -4.54 2.76
C GLY A 158 13.00 -5.27 4.11
N LYS A 159 12.81 -6.60 4.12
CA LYS A 159 12.58 -7.41 5.34
C LYS A 159 13.40 -8.69 5.43
N ARG A 160 14.51 -8.82 4.68
CA ARG A 160 15.55 -9.74 5.13
C ARG A 160 16.42 -8.93 6.10
N PRO A 161 16.50 -9.28 7.40
CA PRO A 161 17.72 -8.96 8.12
C PRO A 161 18.86 -9.43 7.22
N GLU A 162 19.91 -8.64 7.11
CA GLU A 162 21.17 -9.16 6.65
C GLU A 162 21.49 -10.35 7.58
N GLU A 163 21.03 -11.56 7.23
CA GLU A 163 21.60 -12.79 7.72
C GLU A 163 23.05 -12.61 7.36
N ALA A 164 23.85 -12.31 8.38
CA ALA A 164 25.29 -12.41 8.30
C ALA A 164 25.52 -13.73 7.60
N ARG A 165 25.92 -13.66 6.33
CA ARG A 165 26.38 -14.84 5.61
C ARG A 165 27.48 -15.35 6.51
N ASP A 166 27.26 -16.53 7.10
CA ASP A 166 28.28 -17.18 7.91
C ASP A 166 29.59 -17.04 7.15
N PRO A 167 30.65 -16.45 7.76
CA PRO A 167 31.87 -16.17 7.04
C PRO A 167 32.31 -17.46 6.38
N GLN A 168 32.34 -17.42 5.04
CA GLN A 168 32.59 -18.61 4.26
C GLN A 168 33.88 -19.25 4.77
N PRO A 169 33.89 -20.54 5.15
CA PRO A 169 35.03 -21.14 5.81
C PRO A 169 36.28 -20.89 4.97
N THR A 170 37.33 -20.41 5.62
CA THR A 170 38.62 -20.16 4.98
C THR A 170 39.11 -21.44 4.31
N ALA A 171 40.00 -21.32 3.32
CA ALA A 171 40.55 -22.50 2.62
C ALA A 171 41.15 -23.54 3.60
N SER A 172 41.68 -23.10 4.73
CA SER A 172 42.17 -23.95 5.81
C SER A 172 41.04 -24.73 6.51
N GLN A 173 39.93 -24.05 6.84
CA GLN A 173 38.76 -24.68 7.48
C GLN A 173 38.06 -25.67 6.54
N ARG A 174 37.97 -25.37 5.24
CA ARG A 174 37.43 -26.32 4.23
C ARG A 174 38.29 -27.57 4.09
N LYS A 175 39.61 -27.43 4.16
CA LYS A 175 40.54 -28.57 4.10
C LYS A 175 40.37 -29.48 5.32
N HIS A 176 40.30 -28.89 6.52
CA HIS A 176 40.08 -29.64 7.76
C HIS A 176 38.73 -30.38 7.77
N GLN A 177 37.67 -29.74 7.26
CA GLN A 177 36.35 -30.35 7.16
C GLN A 177 36.32 -31.53 6.17
N ASN A 178 36.96 -31.39 5.01
CA ASN A 178 37.08 -32.48 4.04
C ASN A 178 37.91 -33.66 4.57
N ASP A 179 38.94 -33.40 5.37
CA ASP A 179 39.76 -34.45 5.99
C ASP A 179 38.98 -35.19 7.10
N LEU A 180 38.15 -34.48 7.86
CA LEU A 180 37.25 -35.10 8.85
C LEU A 180 36.21 -36.00 8.21
N VAL A 181 35.57 -35.54 7.13
CA VAL A 181 34.58 -36.34 6.38
C VAL A 181 35.24 -37.59 5.77
N ARG A 182 36.47 -37.48 5.24
CA ARG A 182 37.22 -38.65 4.76
C ARG A 182 37.56 -39.63 5.87
N LYS A 183 37.95 -39.15 7.06
CA LYS A 183 38.24 -40.02 8.22
C LYS A 183 37.00 -40.75 8.72
N LEU A 184 35.86 -40.06 8.80
CA LEU A 184 34.58 -40.65 9.22
C LEU A 184 34.10 -41.71 8.22
N ASN A 185 34.23 -41.46 6.91
CA ASN A 185 33.85 -42.42 5.87
C ASN A 185 34.76 -43.67 5.84
N ASN A 186 36.03 -43.53 6.23
CA ASN A 186 36.96 -44.65 6.33
C ASN A 186 36.81 -45.45 7.64
N ALA A 187 36.37 -44.83 8.73
CA ALA A 187 36.12 -45.50 10.01
C ALA A 187 34.92 -46.47 9.95
N GLY A 188 33.97 -46.24 9.03
CA GLY A 188 32.80 -47.11 8.82
C GLY A 188 33.07 -48.43 8.09
N LYS A 189 34.23 -48.60 7.44
CA LYS A 189 34.55 -49.83 6.67
C LYS A 189 35.34 -50.90 7.44
N GLY A 190 35.69 -50.65 8.71
CA GLY A 190 36.54 -51.54 9.51
C GLY A 190 35.83 -52.53 10.44
N ARG A 191 34.49 -52.53 10.50
CA ARG A 191 33.75 -53.34 11.49
C ARG A 191 32.65 -54.20 10.85
N ALA A 192 33.01 -54.97 9.83
CA ALA A 192 32.27 -56.17 9.42
C ALA A 192 33.14 -57.39 9.79
N GLY A 193 32.59 -58.25 10.65
CA GLY A 193 33.34 -59.17 11.50
C GLY A 193 34.10 -60.28 10.78
N ARG A 194 35.26 -60.58 11.35
CA ARG A 194 35.88 -61.90 11.36
C ARG A 194 34.95 -62.93 12.04
N LYS A 195 34.89 -64.13 11.45
CA LYS A 195 34.77 -65.49 12.05
C LYS A 195 33.89 -65.66 13.30
N ALA A 196 32.93 -66.58 13.25
CA ALA A 196 33.10 -68.03 13.48
C ALA A 196 31.84 -68.76 13.03
#